data_AF-A0A5J5RKT8-F1
#
_entry.id   AF-A0A5J5RKT8-F1
#
_cell.length_a   1.000
_cell.length_b   1.000
_cell.length_c   1.000
_cell.angle_alpha   90.00
_cell.angle_beta   90.00
_cell.angle_gamma   90.00
#
_symmetry.space_group_name_H-M   'P 1'
#
loop_
_entity.id
_entity.type
_entity.pdbx_description
1 polymer ?
#
loop_
_entity_poly.entity_id
_entity_poly.type
_entity_poly.pdbx_seq_one_letter_code
_entity_poly.pdbx_strand_id
1 'polypeptide(L)'
;MLFVISFPIIFLVSYTSGIVHSVITTILALTTISTFGLSAFQCAGAPPMILWGSYTVVGKGELENYTFCHYCSKPKSPRAHHCRSCGMCILDMDHHCPFIGNCVGAANHRHFIAFLISAIFSTIYVTVMSAYTSFLIWPPLRYKPPEHSTIFSTGLVMLASREGLVALLSSAMELPQLCYIYEGRTYLSHLSSREGDHVKEKDCQNLLRFFGCRYSMLRFLPTLRNSRKRHKT
;
A
#
# COMPACT_ATOMS: atom_id res chain seq x y z
N MET A 1 -21.88 11.80 1.30
CA MET A 1 -22.90 12.73 1.81
C MET A 1 -22.35 13.67 2.90
N LEU A 2 -21.65 13.18 3.92
CA LEU A 2 -21.05 14.05 4.98
C LEU A 2 -20.00 15.04 4.48
N PHE A 3 -19.19 14.64 3.49
CA PHE A 3 -18.20 15.52 2.85
C PHE A 3 -18.80 16.80 2.26
N VAL A 4 -20.05 16.74 1.79
CA VAL A 4 -20.77 17.89 1.21
C VAL A 4 -21.24 18.85 2.30
N ILE A 5 -21.41 18.37 3.54
CA ILE A 5 -21.91 19.15 4.67
C ILE A 5 -20.76 19.78 5.47
N SER A 6 -19.64 19.07 5.61
CA SER A 6 -18.49 19.56 6.38
C SER A 6 -17.80 20.76 5.74
N PHE A 7 -17.68 20.79 4.41
CA PHE A 7 -16.97 21.85 3.69
C PHE A 7 -17.60 23.24 3.86
N PRO A 8 -18.92 23.42 3.60
CA PRO A 8 -19.59 24.69 3.85
C PRO A 8 -19.37 25.23 5.26
N ILE A 9 -19.40 24.37 6.28
CA ILE A 9 -19.21 24.76 7.68
C ILE A 9 -17.79 25.25 7.95
N ILE A 10 -16.77 24.60 7.39
CA ILE A 10 -15.38 25.02 7.55
C ILE A 10 -15.14 26.38 6.87
N PHE A 11 -15.70 26.58 5.67
CA PHE A 11 -15.64 27.86 4.97
C PHE A 11 -16.36 28.99 5.72
N LEU A 12 -17.42 28.67 6.48
CA LEU A 12 -18.12 29.63 7.33
C LEU A 12 -17.29 30.06 8.55
N VAL A 13 -16.45 29.17 9.10
CA VAL A 13 -15.55 29.51 10.21
C VAL A 13 -14.39 30.38 9.73
N SER A 14 -13.75 29.99 8.63
CA SER A 14 -12.65 30.77 8.04
C SER A 14 -12.42 30.39 6.59
N TYR A 15 -12.36 31.40 5.72
CA TYR A 15 -12.09 31.21 4.30
C TYR A 15 -10.71 30.60 4.02
N THR A 16 -9.68 31.03 4.76
CA THR A 16 -8.31 30.47 4.61
C THR A 16 -8.24 29.02 5.07
N SER A 17 -8.93 28.69 6.18
CA SER A 17 -9.06 27.31 6.66
C SER A 17 -9.77 26.44 5.63
N GLY A 18 -10.88 26.91 5.06
CA GLY A 18 -11.61 26.21 4.00
C GLY A 18 -10.74 25.87 2.79
N ILE A 19 -9.93 26.82 2.30
CA ILE A 19 -8.99 26.56 1.20
C ILE A 19 -7.96 25.50 1.61
N VAL A 20 -7.34 25.62 2.78
CA VAL A 20 -6.32 24.66 3.24
C VAL A 20 -6.88 23.24 3.33
N HIS A 21 -8.05 23.06 3.94
CA HIS A 21 -8.69 21.74 4.06
C HIS A 21 -9.13 21.18 2.68
N SER A 22 -9.52 22.04 1.74
CA SER A 22 -9.80 21.66 0.35
C SER A 22 -8.58 21.15 -0.38
N VAL A 23 -7.44 21.83 -0.23
CA VAL A 23 -6.17 21.40 -0.83
C VAL A 23 -5.71 20.07 -0.25
N ILE A 24 -5.70 19.94 1.09
CA ILE A 24 -5.30 18.69 1.77
C ILE A 24 -6.15 17.51 1.29
N THR A 25 -7.47 17.69 1.28
CA THR A 25 -8.41 16.68 0.78
C THR A 25 -8.10 16.28 -0.65
N THR A 26 -7.88 17.25 -1.52
CA THR A 26 -7.63 16.99 -2.94
C THR A 26 -6.35 16.17 -3.11
N ILE A 27 -5.30 16.50 -2.35
CA ILE A 27 -4.03 15.75 -2.35
C ILE A 27 -4.24 14.31 -1.88
N LEU A 28 -4.95 14.12 -0.75
CA LEU A 28 -5.24 12.79 -0.21
C LEU A 28 -6.07 11.94 -1.20
N ALA A 29 -7.10 12.54 -1.81
CA ALA A 29 -7.95 11.88 -2.80
C ALA A 29 -7.16 11.48 -4.06
N LEU A 30 -6.39 12.41 -4.64
CA LEU A 30 -5.57 12.14 -5.82
C LEU A 30 -4.51 11.06 -5.53
N THR A 31 -3.88 11.09 -4.36
CA THR A 31 -2.90 10.08 -3.94
C THR A 31 -3.56 8.71 -3.80
N THR A 32 -4.72 8.64 -3.15
CA THR A 32 -5.44 7.37 -2.93
C THR A 32 -5.94 6.79 -4.26
N ILE A 33 -6.53 7.61 -5.13
CA ILE A 33 -7.04 7.17 -6.43
C ILE A 33 -5.90 6.70 -7.33
N SER A 34 -4.79 7.45 -7.39
CA SER A 34 -3.65 7.09 -8.23
C SER A 34 -2.97 5.80 -7.76
N THR A 35 -2.74 5.64 -6.45
CA THR A 35 -2.13 4.42 -5.89
C THR A 35 -3.07 3.22 -6.01
N PHE A 36 -4.38 3.39 -5.82
CA PHE A 36 -5.38 2.38 -6.11
C PHE A 36 -5.32 1.96 -7.57
N GLY A 37 -5.36 2.92 -8.50
CA GLY A 37 -5.30 2.65 -9.95
C GLY A 37 -4.02 1.91 -10.35
N LEU A 38 -2.86 2.31 -9.81
CA LEU A 38 -1.61 1.60 -10.03
C LEU A 38 -1.64 0.18 -9.45
N SER A 39 -2.23 -0.03 -8.27
CA SER A 39 -2.37 -1.37 -7.71
C SER A 39 -3.32 -2.28 -8.51
N ALA A 40 -4.43 -1.72 -9.00
CA ALA A 40 -5.50 -2.44 -9.67
C ALA A 40 -5.17 -2.75 -11.13
N PHE A 41 -4.60 -1.79 -11.87
CA PHE A 41 -4.42 -1.92 -13.32
C PHE A 41 -3.01 -2.31 -13.74
N GLN A 42 -2.01 -2.18 -12.87
CA GLN A 42 -0.67 -2.65 -13.18
C GLN A 42 -0.61 -4.17 -13.07
N CYS A 43 0.04 -4.82 -14.04
CA CYS A 43 0.29 -6.25 -13.96
C CYS A 43 1.01 -6.60 -12.66
N ALA A 44 0.54 -7.62 -11.94
CA ALA A 44 1.12 -8.03 -10.65
C ALA A 44 2.56 -8.57 -10.76
N GLY A 45 3.01 -8.87 -11.99
CA GLY A 45 4.35 -9.32 -12.32
C GLY A 45 4.31 -10.73 -12.89
N ALA A 46 4.70 -10.89 -14.15
CA ALA A 46 4.88 -12.21 -14.76
C ALA A 46 6.30 -12.73 -14.46
N PRO A 47 6.48 -14.03 -14.18
CA PRO A 47 7.82 -14.59 -14.07
C PRO A 47 8.55 -14.45 -15.43
N PRO A 48 9.89 -14.28 -15.42
CA PRO A 48 10.65 -14.18 -16.66
C PRO A 48 10.43 -15.43 -17.53
N MET A 49 10.26 -15.22 -18.83
CA MET A 49 10.10 -16.32 -19.78
C MET A 49 11.46 -16.99 -19.97
N ILE A 50 11.67 -18.12 -19.30
CA ILE A 50 12.84 -18.97 -19.55
C ILE A 50 12.43 -20.02 -20.59
N LEU A 51 13.07 -19.98 -21.76
CA LEU A 51 12.87 -21.01 -22.79
C LEU A 51 13.45 -22.34 -22.29
N TRP A 52 12.59 -23.35 -22.18
CA TRP A 52 13.00 -24.69 -21.78
C TRP A 52 14.00 -25.24 -22.81
N GLY A 53 15.22 -25.59 -22.38
CA GLY A 53 16.29 -26.06 -23.27
C GLY A 53 17.29 -24.99 -23.73
N SER A 54 17.17 -23.73 -23.30
CA SER A 54 18.20 -22.70 -23.56
C SER A 54 19.31 -22.75 -22.50
N TYR A 55 20.16 -23.78 -22.55
CA TYR A 55 21.22 -24.04 -21.57
C TYR A 55 22.38 -23.02 -21.58
N THR A 56 22.52 -22.20 -22.62
CA THR A 56 23.67 -21.28 -22.73
C THR A 56 23.54 -20.00 -21.91
N VAL A 57 22.34 -19.69 -21.39
CA VAL A 57 22.06 -18.41 -20.69
C VAL A 57 21.95 -18.58 -19.18
N VAL A 58 21.87 -19.81 -18.68
CA VAL A 58 21.55 -20.09 -17.27
C VAL A 58 22.75 -20.78 -16.61
N GLY A 59 23.40 -20.09 -15.69
CA GLY A 59 24.57 -20.61 -14.97
C GLY A 59 24.25 -21.90 -14.19
N LYS A 60 25.26 -22.73 -13.96
CA LYS A 60 25.13 -23.96 -13.16
C LYS A 60 24.66 -23.60 -11.74
N GLY A 61 23.44 -23.99 -11.38
CA GLY A 61 22.78 -23.67 -10.09
C GLY A 61 21.66 -22.61 -10.17
N GLU A 62 21.50 -21.91 -11.30
CA GLU A 62 20.50 -20.82 -11.42
C GLU A 62 19.05 -21.32 -11.57
N LEU A 63 18.85 -22.62 -11.88
CA LEU A 63 17.54 -23.27 -11.90
C LEU A 63 17.21 -24.02 -10.59
N GLU A 64 18.09 -23.97 -9.60
CA GLU A 64 17.88 -24.65 -8.33
C GLU A 64 16.62 -24.06 -7.67
N ASN A 65 15.63 -24.90 -7.35
CA ASN A 65 14.31 -24.56 -6.81
C ASN A 65 13.25 -24.04 -7.81
N TYR A 66 13.49 -24.09 -9.12
CA TYR A 66 12.41 -23.90 -10.09
C TYR A 66 11.43 -25.09 -10.01
N THR A 67 10.15 -24.78 -10.07
CA THR A 67 9.07 -25.78 -10.12
C THR A 67 8.33 -25.64 -11.44
N PHE A 68 7.39 -26.54 -11.75
CA PHE A 68 6.61 -26.47 -12.98
C PHE A 68 5.16 -26.09 -12.68
N CYS A 69 4.57 -25.18 -13.48
CA CYS A 69 3.15 -24.90 -13.40
C CYS A 69 2.40 -25.71 -14.46
N HIS A 70 1.54 -26.64 -14.04
CA HIS A 70 0.73 -27.45 -14.96
C HIS A 70 -0.30 -26.63 -15.74
N TYR A 71 -0.92 -25.61 -15.13
CA TYR A 71 -1.92 -24.76 -15.80
C TYR A 71 -1.31 -23.90 -16.91
N CYS A 72 -0.15 -23.29 -16.64
CA CYS A 72 0.53 -22.44 -17.63
C CYS A 72 1.49 -23.23 -18.54
N SER A 73 1.75 -24.50 -18.24
CA SER A 73 2.72 -25.37 -18.94
C SER A 73 4.11 -24.75 -19.09
N LYS A 74 4.60 -24.09 -18.02
CA LYS A 74 5.88 -23.36 -18.03
C LYS A 74 6.64 -23.54 -16.70
N PRO A 75 7.99 -23.46 -16.73
CA PRO A 75 8.78 -23.28 -15.51
C PRO A 75 8.29 -22.10 -14.68
N LYS A 76 8.25 -22.30 -13.38
CA LYS A 76 7.84 -21.36 -12.36
C LYS A 76 9.06 -21.08 -11.49
N SER A 77 9.50 -19.83 -11.49
CA SER A 77 10.58 -19.39 -10.62
C SER A 77 10.23 -19.65 -9.15
N PRO A 78 11.23 -19.75 -8.26
CA PRO A 78 10.99 -19.75 -6.83
C PRO A 78 10.04 -18.59 -6.47
N ARG A 79 9.10 -18.85 -5.56
CA ARG A 79 8.08 -17.88 -5.08
C ARG A 79 7.05 -17.40 -6.10
N ALA A 80 7.08 -17.86 -7.36
CA ALA A 80 5.96 -17.63 -8.26
C ALA A 80 4.83 -18.63 -7.94
N HIS A 81 3.58 -18.18 -8.03
CA HIS A 81 2.39 -18.99 -7.82
C HIS A 81 1.35 -18.75 -8.91
N HIS A 82 0.62 -19.79 -9.29
CA HIS A 82 -0.46 -19.67 -10.26
C HIS A 82 -1.71 -19.16 -9.56
N CYS A 83 -2.20 -18.00 -9.97
CA CYS A 83 -3.50 -17.53 -9.53
C CYS A 83 -4.56 -17.97 -10.53
N ARG A 84 -5.53 -18.78 -10.07
CA ARG A 84 -6.63 -19.24 -10.91
C ARG A 84 -7.54 -18.10 -11.36
N SER A 85 -7.79 -17.10 -10.50
CA SER A 85 -8.61 -15.93 -10.82
C SER A 85 -7.95 -15.02 -11.87
N CYS A 86 -6.64 -14.81 -11.77
CA CYS A 86 -5.87 -14.02 -12.75
C CYS A 86 -5.50 -14.85 -14.01
N GLY A 87 -5.64 -16.19 -13.98
CA GLY A 87 -5.34 -17.09 -15.11
C GLY A 87 -3.84 -17.21 -15.45
N MET A 88 -2.94 -16.76 -14.57
CA MET A 88 -1.51 -16.69 -14.86
C MET A 88 -0.64 -16.90 -13.61
N CYS A 89 0.62 -17.25 -13.82
CA CYS A 89 1.64 -17.26 -12.77
C CYS A 89 2.05 -15.83 -12.43
N ILE A 90 2.02 -15.51 -11.14
CA ILE A 90 2.43 -14.21 -10.59
C ILE A 90 3.75 -14.39 -9.84
N LEU A 91 4.73 -13.54 -10.14
CA LEU A 91 6.03 -13.50 -9.46
C LEU A 91 5.88 -12.87 -8.07
N ASP A 92 6.49 -13.49 -7.06
CA ASP A 92 6.34 -13.12 -5.65
C ASP A 92 4.88 -12.84 -5.28
N MET A 93 3.99 -13.74 -5.68
CA MET A 93 2.57 -13.63 -5.42
C MET A 93 2.33 -13.57 -3.91
N ASP A 94 1.69 -12.50 -3.45
CA ASP A 94 1.20 -12.40 -2.07
C ASP A 94 -0.21 -13.01 -2.01
N HIS A 95 -1.18 -12.37 -2.68
CA HIS A 95 -2.56 -12.85 -2.74
C HIS A 95 -3.30 -12.33 -3.96
N HIS A 96 -4.47 -12.91 -4.23
CA HIS A 96 -5.45 -12.31 -5.13
C HIS A 96 -6.42 -11.46 -4.31
N CYS A 97 -6.52 -10.17 -4.64
CA CYS A 97 -7.33 -9.23 -3.88
C CYS A 97 -8.61 -8.89 -4.67
N PRO A 98 -9.79 -9.34 -4.20
CA PRO A 98 -11.06 -9.03 -4.87
C PRO A 98 -11.37 -7.53 -4.89
N PHE A 99 -10.89 -6.77 -3.91
CA PHE A 99 -11.19 -5.33 -3.79
C PHE A 99 -10.54 -4.48 -4.89
N ILE A 100 -9.34 -4.85 -5.32
CA ILE A 100 -8.67 -4.19 -6.47
C ILE A 100 -8.93 -4.93 -7.79
N GLY A 101 -9.60 -6.09 -7.75
CA GLY A 101 -9.86 -6.94 -8.91
C GLY A 101 -8.59 -7.52 -9.55
N ASN A 102 -7.49 -7.62 -8.82
CA ASN A 102 -6.17 -8.00 -9.34
C ASN A 102 -5.34 -8.76 -8.29
N CYS A 103 -4.33 -9.46 -8.77
CA CYS A 103 -3.31 -10.08 -7.93
C CYS A 103 -2.36 -9.02 -7.36
N VAL A 104 -1.88 -9.21 -6.13
CA VAL A 104 -0.78 -8.45 -5.53
C VAL A 104 0.49 -9.29 -5.65
N GLY A 105 1.49 -8.77 -6.36
CA GLY A 105 2.74 -9.46 -6.64
C GLY A 105 3.91 -8.50 -6.79
N ALA A 106 5.07 -9.01 -7.21
CA ALA A 106 6.34 -8.28 -7.25
C ALA A 106 6.25 -6.86 -7.86
N ALA A 107 5.45 -6.70 -8.93
CA ALA A 107 5.42 -5.47 -9.71
C ALA A 107 4.47 -4.39 -9.17
N ASN A 108 3.39 -4.76 -8.47
CA ASN A 108 2.38 -3.81 -7.96
C ASN A 108 2.28 -3.76 -6.43
N HIS A 109 3.01 -4.63 -5.70
CA HIS A 109 2.95 -4.69 -4.24
C HIS A 109 3.24 -3.33 -3.57
N ARG A 110 4.21 -2.56 -4.07
CA ARG A 110 4.50 -1.22 -3.53
C ARG A 110 3.33 -0.25 -3.66
N HIS A 111 2.63 -0.28 -4.79
CA HIS A 111 1.46 0.55 -5.04
C HIS A 111 0.29 0.13 -4.15
N PHE A 112 0.12 -1.17 -3.95
CA PHE A 112 -0.90 -1.70 -3.03
C PHE A 112 -0.67 -1.21 -1.60
N ILE A 113 0.56 -1.27 -1.07
CA ILE A 113 0.83 -0.75 0.29
C ILE A 113 0.70 0.78 0.36
N ALA A 114 1.16 1.51 -0.67
CA ALA A 114 0.95 2.97 -0.73
C ALA A 114 -0.55 3.33 -0.71
N PHE A 115 -1.37 2.56 -1.42
CA PHE A 115 -2.82 2.69 -1.41
C PHE A 115 -3.38 2.49 0.01
N LEU A 116 -3.03 1.40 0.69
CA LEU A 116 -3.50 1.15 2.07
C LEU A 116 -3.11 2.29 3.01
N ILE A 117 -1.86 2.76 2.96
CA ILE A 117 -1.39 3.88 3.80
C ILE A 117 -2.19 5.15 3.48
N SER A 118 -2.38 5.48 2.20
CA SER A 118 -3.15 6.67 1.80
C SER A 118 -4.63 6.59 2.19
N ALA A 119 -5.22 5.39 2.17
CA ALA A 119 -6.58 5.13 2.62
C ALA A 119 -6.71 5.33 4.14
N ILE A 120 -5.76 4.84 4.95
CA ILE A 120 -5.71 5.10 6.40
C ILE A 120 -5.66 6.60 6.69
N PHE A 121 -4.74 7.34 6.05
CA PHE A 121 -4.65 8.77 6.29
C PHE A 121 -5.91 9.52 5.85
N SER A 122 -6.51 9.12 4.73
CA SER A 122 -7.77 9.70 4.25
C SER A 122 -8.92 9.45 5.20
N THR A 123 -9.06 8.23 5.73
CA THR A 123 -10.14 7.87 6.67
C THR A 123 -9.98 8.58 8.02
N ILE A 124 -8.76 8.63 8.56
CA ILE A 124 -8.47 9.39 9.80
C ILE A 124 -8.82 10.87 9.59
N TYR A 125 -8.37 11.47 8.49
CA TYR A 125 -8.63 12.88 8.19
C TYR A 125 -10.14 13.16 8.10
N VAL A 126 -10.89 12.35 7.34
CA VAL A 126 -12.35 12.48 7.22
C VAL A 126 -13.02 12.35 8.58
N THR A 127 -12.59 11.42 9.42
CA THR A 127 -13.15 11.20 10.77
C THR A 127 -12.93 12.41 11.66
N VAL A 128 -11.71 12.96 11.69
CA VAL A 128 -11.37 14.16 12.48
C VAL A 128 -12.16 15.38 12.01
N MET A 129 -12.24 15.61 10.69
CA MET A 129 -13.00 16.74 10.14
C MET A 129 -14.50 16.61 10.39
N SER A 130 -15.04 15.39 10.34
CA SER A 130 -16.45 15.13 10.65
C SER A 130 -16.75 15.37 12.14
N ALA A 131 -15.86 14.95 13.04
CA ALA A 131 -15.98 15.23 14.48
C ALA A 131 -15.87 16.74 14.77
N TYR A 132 -14.92 17.43 14.15
CA TYR A 132 -14.74 18.88 14.30
C TYR A 132 -15.98 19.66 13.86
N THR A 133 -16.51 19.35 12.67
CA THR A 133 -17.72 20.02 12.17
C THR A 133 -18.95 19.69 13.02
N SER A 134 -19.07 18.45 13.51
CA SER A 134 -20.14 18.08 14.45
C SER A 134 -20.04 18.85 15.77
N PHE A 135 -18.83 19.06 16.29
CA PHE A 135 -18.61 19.88 17.49
C PHE A 135 -18.97 21.34 17.26
N LEU A 136 -18.65 21.92 16.10
CA LEU A 136 -19.00 23.31 15.79
C LEU A 136 -20.52 23.54 15.65
N ILE A 137 -21.26 22.53 15.20
CA ILE A 137 -22.72 22.59 15.11
C ILE A 137 -23.37 22.45 16.51
N TRP A 138 -22.65 21.94 17.50
CA TRP A 138 -23.14 21.66 18.87
C TRP A 138 -22.60 22.71 19.88
N PRO A 139 -23.43 23.46 20.64
CA PRO A 139 -24.88 23.41 20.84
C PRO A 139 -25.65 24.36 19.90
N PRO A 140 -26.97 24.17 19.74
CA PRO A 140 -27.77 24.97 18.82
C PRO A 140 -27.70 26.44 19.19
N LEU A 141 -27.62 27.31 18.18
CA LEU A 141 -27.94 28.74 18.31
C LEU A 141 -29.28 28.89 19.03
N ARG A 142 -29.25 29.10 20.35
CA ARG A 142 -30.31 29.63 21.23
C ARG A 142 -31.75 29.37 20.73
N TYR A 143 -32.16 28.11 20.57
CA TYR A 143 -33.51 27.77 20.12
C TYR A 143 -34.17 26.76 21.07
N LYS A 144 -35.32 27.15 21.65
CA LYS A 144 -36.19 26.28 22.45
C LYS A 144 -36.81 25.20 21.55
N PRO A 145 -36.62 23.89 21.80
CA PRO A 145 -37.09 22.86 20.88
C PRO A 145 -38.57 22.49 21.14
N PRO A 146 -39.41 22.38 20.08
CA PRO A 146 -40.63 21.55 20.09
C PRO A 146 -40.28 20.08 19.77
N GLU A 147 -41.22 19.16 20.01
CA GLU A 147 -41.13 17.68 20.12
C GLU A 147 -40.42 16.87 18.99
N HIS A 148 -39.86 17.49 17.95
CA HIS A 148 -39.10 16.83 16.87
C HIS A 148 -37.62 16.52 17.21
N SER A 149 -37.15 16.89 18.41
CA SER A 149 -35.73 16.84 18.84
C SER A 149 -35.17 15.43 19.08
N THR A 150 -36.02 14.42 19.28
CA THR A 150 -35.60 13.02 19.50
C THR A 150 -35.05 12.37 18.23
N ILE A 151 -35.49 12.81 17.05
CA ILE A 151 -35.10 12.27 15.74
C ILE A 151 -33.71 12.79 15.32
N PHE A 152 -33.40 14.05 15.64
CA PHE A 152 -32.12 14.67 15.27
C PHE A 152 -30.95 14.18 16.15
N SER A 153 -31.17 14.03 17.45
CA SER A 153 -30.15 13.55 18.40
C SER A 153 -29.81 12.07 18.18
N THR A 154 -30.81 11.23 17.90
CA THR A 154 -30.60 9.82 17.54
C THR A 154 -29.88 9.67 16.19
N GLY A 155 -30.21 10.51 15.20
CA GLY A 155 -29.53 10.52 13.90
C GLY A 155 -28.03 10.83 13.99
N LEU A 156 -27.64 11.80 14.83
CA LEU A 156 -26.22 12.18 15.02
C LEU A 156 -25.41 11.07 15.71
N VAL A 157 -25.98 10.43 16.73
CA VAL A 157 -25.34 9.29 17.45
C VAL A 157 -25.20 8.08 16.53
N MET A 158 -26.24 7.74 15.77
CA MET A 158 -26.21 6.64 14.77
C MET A 158 -25.15 6.88 13.69
N LEU A 159 -24.95 8.15 13.29
CA LEU A 159 -23.96 8.54 12.29
C LEU A 159 -22.54 8.42 12.85
N ALA A 160 -22.29 8.96 14.05
CA ALA A 160 -20.99 8.84 14.72
C ALA A 160 -20.60 7.37 15.00
N SER A 161 -21.55 6.53 15.41
CA SER A 161 -21.30 5.10 15.62
C SER A 161 -21.01 4.36 14.31
N ARG A 162 -21.66 4.75 13.20
CA ARG A 162 -21.42 4.19 11.88
C ARG A 162 -20.03 4.54 11.37
N GLU A 163 -19.61 5.80 11.50
CA GLU A 163 -18.27 6.23 11.09
C GLU A 163 -17.17 5.59 11.94
N GLY A 164 -17.38 5.50 13.26
CA GLY A 164 -16.46 4.78 14.16
C GLY A 164 -16.33 3.29 13.80
N LEU A 165 -17.44 2.64 13.45
CA LEU A 165 -17.43 1.24 13.00
C LEU A 165 -16.70 1.07 11.67
N VAL A 166 -16.92 1.96 10.69
CA VAL A 166 -16.22 1.91 9.39
C VAL A 166 -14.72 2.13 9.57
N ALA A 167 -14.31 3.09 10.41
CA ALA A 167 -12.89 3.33 10.72
C ALA A 167 -12.24 2.13 11.43
N LEU A 168 -12.94 1.52 12.38
CA LEU A 168 -12.46 0.33 13.10
C LEU A 168 -12.33 -0.89 12.18
N LEU A 169 -13.32 -1.14 11.33
CA LEU A 169 -13.29 -2.25 10.38
C LEU A 169 -12.21 -2.06 9.31
N SER A 170 -12.02 -0.84 8.81
CA SER A 170 -10.98 -0.52 7.82
C SER A 170 -9.58 -0.72 8.42
N SER A 171 -9.33 -0.18 9.61
CA SER A 171 -8.05 -0.37 10.31
C SER A 171 -7.76 -1.83 10.67
N ALA A 172 -8.78 -2.61 11.07
CA ALA A 172 -8.61 -4.03 11.40
C ALA A 172 -8.16 -4.89 10.20
N MET A 173 -8.57 -4.55 8.97
CA MET A 173 -8.15 -5.30 7.77
C MET A 173 -6.75 -4.93 7.28
N GLU A 174 -6.24 -3.75 7.64
CA GLU A 174 -5.00 -3.17 7.10
C GLU A 174 -3.79 -3.34 8.02
N LEU A 175 -4.01 -3.37 9.34
CA LEU A 175 -2.96 -3.51 10.36
C LEU A 175 -2.11 -4.79 10.22
N PRO A 176 -2.67 -5.98 9.89
CA PRO A 176 -1.87 -7.19 9.73
C PRO A 176 -0.84 -7.09 8.60
N GLN A 177 -1.21 -6.47 7.48
CA GLN A 177 -0.32 -6.29 6.33
C GLN A 177 0.81 -5.31 6.64
N LEU A 178 0.50 -4.20 7.33
CA LEU A 178 1.50 -3.21 7.75
C LEU A 178 2.44 -3.77 8.83
N CYS A 179 1.93 -4.54 9.79
CA CYS A 179 2.73 -5.24 10.80
C CYS A 179 3.69 -6.25 10.15
N TYR A 180 3.26 -6.96 9.11
CA TYR A 180 4.13 -7.89 8.37
C TYR A 180 5.30 -7.18 7.68
N ILE A 181 5.05 -5.96 7.18
CA ILE A 181 6.08 -5.11 6.57
C ILE A 181 7.02 -4.52 7.63
N TYR A 182 6.48 -4.04 8.74
CA TYR A 182 7.25 -3.52 9.87
C TYR A 182 8.16 -4.59 10.48
N GLU A 183 7.65 -5.81 10.65
CA GLU A 183 8.42 -6.96 11.13
C GLU A 183 9.43 -7.48 10.08
N GLY A 184 9.45 -6.86 8.89
CA GLY A 184 10.36 -7.19 7.82
C GLY A 184 10.06 -8.55 7.19
N ARG A 185 8.93 -9.20 7.44
CA ARG A 185 8.56 -10.49 6.83
C ARG A 185 8.08 -10.33 5.38
N THR A 186 8.69 -9.43 4.64
CA THR A 186 8.42 -9.18 3.21
C THR A 186 9.44 -9.89 2.33
N TYR A 187 9.22 -9.84 1.01
CA TYR A 187 10.18 -10.36 0.03
C TYR A 187 11.62 -9.80 0.22
N LEU A 188 11.76 -8.58 0.77
CA LEU A 188 13.06 -7.95 1.00
C LEU A 188 13.90 -8.60 2.10
N SER A 189 13.31 -9.17 3.16
CA SER A 189 14.14 -9.79 4.21
C SER A 189 14.85 -11.05 3.76
N HIS A 190 14.32 -11.74 2.75
CA HIS A 190 14.99 -12.88 2.13
C HIS A 190 16.15 -12.46 1.20
N LEU A 191 16.08 -11.26 0.61
CA LEU A 191 17.22 -10.66 -0.10
C LEU A 191 18.31 -10.24 0.91
N SER A 192 17.91 -9.58 2.00
CA SER A 192 18.83 -9.17 3.07
C SER A 192 19.47 -10.36 3.79
N SER A 193 18.75 -11.48 3.99
CA SER A 193 19.32 -12.68 4.61
C SER A 193 20.40 -13.35 3.77
N ARG A 194 20.51 -13.00 2.48
CA ARG A 194 21.58 -13.49 1.60
C ARG A 194 22.84 -12.60 1.66
N GLU A 195 22.75 -11.42 2.27
CA GLU A 195 23.84 -10.41 2.33
C GLU A 195 24.44 -10.18 3.72
N GLY A 196 23.96 -10.83 4.78
CA GLY A 196 24.65 -10.77 6.07
C GLY A 196 23.80 -11.22 7.24
N ASP A 197 24.39 -12.05 8.09
CA ASP A 197 23.83 -12.56 9.33
C ASP A 197 23.87 -11.45 10.39
N HIS A 198 22.90 -10.54 10.36
CA HIS A 198 22.66 -9.56 11.42
C HIS A 198 21.20 -9.59 11.85
N VAL A 199 21.01 -9.59 13.18
CA VAL A 199 19.74 -9.61 13.91
C VAL A 199 18.72 -8.67 13.27
N LYS A 200 17.53 -9.20 12.93
CA LYS A 200 16.42 -8.46 12.31
C LYS A 200 15.87 -7.42 13.29
N GLU A 201 16.36 -6.19 13.19
CA GLU A 201 15.84 -5.06 13.95
C GLU A 201 14.52 -4.57 13.33
N LYS A 202 13.48 -4.46 14.15
CA LYS A 202 12.16 -3.93 13.79
C LYS A 202 12.29 -2.41 13.70
N ASP A 203 12.57 -1.86 12.52
CA ASP A 203 12.83 -0.43 12.35
C ASP A 203 12.01 0.17 11.19
N CYS A 204 11.60 1.44 11.35
CA CYS A 204 10.99 2.29 10.32
C CYS A 204 11.86 2.38 9.05
N GLN A 205 13.16 2.08 9.15
CA GLN A 205 14.05 1.88 8.00
C GLN A 205 13.58 0.79 7.03
N ASN A 206 12.85 -0.24 7.48
CA ASN A 206 12.31 -1.28 6.60
C ASN A 206 11.22 -0.73 5.67
N LEU A 207 10.38 0.18 6.18
CA LEU A 207 9.38 0.90 5.39
C LEU A 207 10.09 1.84 4.39
N LEU A 208 11.10 2.57 4.84
CA LEU A 208 11.89 3.46 3.98
C LEU A 208 12.66 2.71 2.89
N ARG A 209 13.16 1.50 3.15
CA ARG A 209 13.79 0.64 2.12
C ARG A 209 12.77 0.09 1.12
N PHE A 210 11.56 -0.20 1.58
CA PHE A 210 10.49 -0.73 0.73
C PHE A 210 9.94 0.34 -0.23
N PHE A 211 9.66 1.54 0.29
CA PHE A 211 9.21 2.71 -0.50
C PHE A 211 10.35 3.48 -1.15
N GLY A 212 11.58 3.24 -0.71
CA GLY A 212 12.80 3.88 -1.19
C GLY A 212 12.94 3.78 -2.71
N CYS A 213 13.24 4.95 -3.29
CA CYS A 213 13.43 5.18 -4.70
C CYS A 213 14.35 4.11 -5.33
N ARG A 214 13.91 3.49 -6.43
CA ARG A 214 14.76 2.61 -7.26
C ARG A 214 15.78 3.40 -8.10
N TYR A 215 16.14 4.60 -7.65
CA TYR A 215 17.09 5.49 -8.31
C TYR A 215 18.10 6.03 -7.28
N SER A 216 18.77 5.12 -6.58
CA SER A 216 20.10 5.46 -6.06
C SER A 216 21.06 5.34 -7.24
N MET A 217 21.55 6.50 -7.69
CA MET A 217 22.68 6.70 -8.59
C MET A 217 23.95 6.04 -8.04
N LEU A 218 24.00 4.70 -7.95
CA LEU A 218 25.19 3.97 -7.53
C LEU A 218 25.44 2.69 -8.36
N ARG A 219 24.67 2.49 -9.44
CA ARG A 219 24.92 1.43 -10.42
C ARG A 219 25.67 1.92 -11.68
N PHE A 220 26.19 3.15 -11.62
CA PHE A 220 27.06 3.78 -12.63
C PHE A 220 28.39 4.28 -12.03
N LEU A 221 28.90 3.66 -10.96
CA LEU A 221 30.36 3.73 -10.76
C LEU A 221 30.97 2.68 -11.71
N PRO A 222 31.77 3.09 -12.71
CA PRO A 222 32.64 2.15 -13.37
C PRO A 222 33.56 1.64 -12.27
N THR A 223 33.55 0.33 -12.03
CA THR A 223 34.65 -0.32 -11.33
C THR A 223 35.92 0.00 -12.12
N LEU A 224 36.64 1.05 -11.71
CA LEU A 224 38.07 1.17 -11.93
C LEU A 224 38.70 0.06 -11.09
N ARG A 225 38.59 -1.16 -11.61
CA ARG A 225 39.35 -2.32 -11.15
C ARG A 225 40.79 -2.00 -11.48
N ASN A 226 41.48 -1.48 -10.48
CA ASN A 226 42.90 -1.19 -10.52
C ASN A 226 43.62 -2.49 -10.88
N SER A 227 44.09 -2.56 -12.13
CA SER A 227 44.88 -3.67 -12.65
C SER A 227 46.29 -3.55 -12.08
N ARG A 228 46.55 -4.13 -10.91
CA ARG A 228 47.92 -4.56 -10.55
C ARG A 228 48.06 -6.05 -10.77
N LYS A 229 48.65 -6.38 -11.91
CA LYS A 229 49.15 -7.71 -12.25
C LYS A 229 50.31 -8.08 -11.30
N ARG A 230 50.13 -9.22 -10.62
CA ARG A 230 51.07 -10.30 -10.30
C ARG A 230 52.58 -10.04 -10.53
N HIS A 231 53.40 -10.33 -9.51
CA HIS A 231 54.53 -11.27 -9.62
C HIS A 231 54.90 -11.79 -8.21
N LYS A 232 54.78 -13.11 -8.01
CA LYS A 232 55.50 -13.86 -6.98
C LYS A 232 56.71 -14.48 -7.69
N THR A 233 57.90 -14.23 -7.16
CA THR A 233 59.05 -15.13 -7.24
C THR A 233 59.10 -15.91 -5.95
#